data_AF-A0AAQ4DHN0-F1
#
_entry.id   AF-A0AAQ4DHN0-F1
#
_cell.length_a   1.000
_cell.length_b   1.000
_cell.length_c   1.000
_cell.angle_alpha   90.00
_cell.angle_beta   90.00
_cell.angle_gamma   90.00
#
_symmetry.space_group_name_H-M   'P 1'
#
loop_
_entity.id
_entity.type
_entity.pdbx_description
1 polymer ?
#
loop_
_entity_poly.entity_id
_entity_poly.type
_entity_poly.pdbx_seq_one_letter_code
_entity_poly.pdbx_strand_id
1 'polypeptide(L)'
;MNLDPLSFALSYISYSVSSLTKKNFKSSVQEISRLVALHGFEAERHLLRCLFSHVDFSGDGKSSGKDFHQTQYLIQEFSSILAKPNFVSSVCFAIENPLHHQKSLRPSPLLLPHISRVLRLNRVQEVVLGTSLLHSSSAELCHCATQFIRLKLPDLLRSYTDSDSSTQEGDLQDCTPEVLHLLLVELLNKNSEHFGVTNELKEAFFENLRKGE
;
A
#
# COMPACT_ATOMS: atom_id res chain seq x y z
N MET A 1 -24.39 -23.98 14.70
CA MET A 1 -24.13 -23.52 13.32
C MET A 1 -22.76 -24.05 12.96
N ASN A 2 -22.64 -25.05 12.07
CA ASN A 2 -21.34 -25.51 11.59
C ASN A 2 -20.84 -24.45 10.61
N LEU A 3 -20.07 -23.47 11.11
CA LEU A 3 -19.32 -22.58 10.24
C LEU A 3 -18.33 -23.45 9.47
N ASP A 4 -18.28 -23.28 8.15
CA ASP A 4 -17.21 -23.88 7.36
C ASP A 4 -15.86 -23.34 7.89
N PRO A 5 -14.76 -24.12 7.75
CA PRO A 5 -13.48 -23.74 8.35
C PRO A 5 -12.97 -22.35 7.97
N LEU A 6 -13.25 -21.91 6.73
CA LEU A 6 -12.87 -20.58 6.25
C LEU A 6 -13.69 -19.50 6.95
N SER A 7 -15.01 -19.61 7.01
CA SER A 7 -15.86 -18.64 7.73
C SER A 7 -15.46 -18.47 9.20
N PHE A 8 -15.04 -19.56 9.85
CA PHE A 8 -14.50 -19.49 11.21
C PHE A 8 -13.18 -18.70 11.25
N ALA A 9 -12.24 -18.98 10.33
CA ALA A 9 -10.97 -18.26 10.23
C ALA A 9 -11.18 -16.75 9.97
N LEU A 10 -12.06 -16.36 9.05
CA LEU A 10 -12.35 -14.96 8.75
C LEU A 10 -12.97 -14.23 9.95
N SER A 11 -13.84 -14.92 10.69
CA SER A 11 -14.42 -14.39 11.94
C SER A 11 -13.34 -14.20 13.01
N TYR A 12 -12.43 -15.17 13.16
CA TYR A 12 -11.31 -15.09 14.09
C TYR A 12 -10.36 -13.94 13.75
N ILE A 13 -10.02 -13.76 12.48
CA ILE A 13 -9.19 -12.65 11.99
C ILE A 13 -9.85 -11.31 12.33
N SER A 14 -11.14 -11.16 12.02
CA SER A 14 -11.90 -9.94 12.32
C SER A 14 -11.85 -9.57 13.80
N TYR A 15 -12.15 -10.55 14.66
CA TYR A 15 -12.14 -10.37 16.11
C TYR A 15 -10.74 -10.04 16.63
N SER A 16 -9.73 -10.80 16.20
CA SER A 16 -8.35 -10.63 16.65
C SER A 16 -7.80 -9.27 16.27
N VAL A 17 -8.05 -8.78 15.05
CA VAL A 17 -7.65 -7.43 14.61
C VAL A 17 -8.34 -6.35 15.45
N SER A 18 -9.65 -6.48 15.69
CA SER A 18 -10.41 -5.49 16.47
C SER A 18 -9.96 -5.37 17.93
N SER A 19 -9.36 -6.43 18.48
CA SER A 19 -8.96 -6.55 19.88
C SER A 19 -7.45 -6.55 20.11
N LEU A 20 -6.66 -6.11 19.12
CA LEU A 20 -5.20 -6.03 19.27
C LEU A 20 -4.80 -5.06 20.39
N THR A 21 -3.91 -5.54 21.23
CA THR A 21 -3.30 -4.81 22.35
C THR A 21 -1.84 -5.23 22.46
N LYS A 22 -1.05 -4.48 23.24
CA LYS A 22 0.34 -4.85 23.52
C LYS A 22 0.49 -6.27 24.08
N LYS A 23 -0.48 -6.74 24.86
CA LYS A 23 -0.44 -8.05 25.55
C LYS A 23 -0.62 -9.22 24.59
N ASN A 24 -1.55 -9.11 23.64
CA ASN A 24 -1.87 -10.19 22.71
C ASN A 24 -1.25 -10.03 21.32
N PHE A 25 -0.60 -8.89 21.03
CA PHE A 25 -0.09 -8.58 19.69
C PHE A 25 0.68 -9.75 19.04
N LYS A 26 1.73 -10.24 19.70
CA LYS A 26 2.58 -11.29 19.14
C LYS A 26 1.82 -12.59 18.88
N SER A 27 1.00 -13.04 19.84
CA SER A 27 0.23 -14.28 19.71
C SER A 27 -0.88 -14.16 18.67
N SER A 28 -1.59 -13.02 18.63
CA SER A 28 -2.65 -12.76 17.66
C SER A 28 -2.08 -12.69 16.25
N VAL A 29 -0.97 -11.97 16.04
CA VAL A 29 -0.30 -11.90 14.72
C VAL A 29 0.15 -13.29 14.28
N GLN A 30 0.79 -14.07 15.16
CA GLN A 30 1.23 -15.43 14.82
C GLN A 30 0.08 -16.34 14.39
N GLU A 31 -1.03 -16.32 15.12
CA GLU A 31 -2.20 -17.15 14.78
C GLU A 31 -2.91 -16.66 13.52
N ILE A 32 -3.04 -15.36 13.33
CA ILE A 32 -3.56 -14.78 12.08
C ILE A 32 -2.69 -15.21 10.90
N SER A 33 -1.36 -15.10 11.00
CA SER A 33 -0.44 -15.54 9.94
C SER A 33 -0.61 -17.03 9.62
N ARG A 34 -0.83 -17.88 10.64
CA ARG A 34 -1.12 -19.31 10.44
C ARG A 34 -2.42 -19.53 9.68
N LEU A 35 -3.48 -18.80 10.01
CA LEU A 35 -4.77 -18.88 9.32
C LEU A 35 -4.68 -18.38 7.87
N VAL A 36 -3.95 -17.29 7.63
CA VAL A 36 -3.70 -16.78 6.28
C VAL A 36 -2.92 -17.80 5.46
N ALA A 37 -1.88 -18.42 6.03
CA ALA A 37 -1.13 -19.48 5.34
C ALA A 37 -2.01 -20.70 5.00
N LEU A 38 -2.97 -21.05 5.87
CA LEU A 38 -3.87 -22.18 5.67
C LEU A 38 -4.96 -21.91 4.62
N HIS A 39 -5.50 -20.69 4.59
CA HIS A 39 -6.67 -20.33 3.78
C HIS A 39 -6.33 -19.47 2.54
N GLY A 40 -5.07 -19.07 2.39
CA GLY A 40 -4.54 -18.38 1.22
C GLY A 40 -5.15 -17.00 1.00
N PHE A 41 -5.35 -16.67 -0.28
CA PHE A 41 -5.66 -15.32 -0.74
C PHE A 41 -6.91 -14.70 -0.13
N GLU A 42 -7.96 -15.49 0.11
CA GLU A 42 -9.21 -14.96 0.67
C GLU A 42 -9.00 -14.47 2.11
N ALA A 43 -8.25 -15.22 2.92
CA ALA A 43 -7.93 -14.82 4.29
C ALA A 43 -6.95 -13.64 4.34
N GLU A 44 -5.97 -13.58 3.44
CA GLU A 44 -5.06 -12.44 3.31
C GLU A 44 -5.81 -11.15 2.93
N ARG A 45 -6.66 -11.22 1.90
CA ARG A 45 -7.48 -10.10 1.45
C ARG A 45 -8.40 -9.61 2.57
N HIS A 46 -9.00 -10.53 3.32
CA HIS A 46 -9.85 -10.21 4.47
C HIS A 46 -9.06 -9.60 5.63
N LEU A 47 -7.88 -10.12 5.95
CA LEU A 47 -6.97 -9.52 6.94
C LEU A 47 -6.66 -8.06 6.58
N LEU A 48 -6.26 -7.82 5.33
CA LEU A 48 -5.93 -6.48 4.87
C LEU A 48 -7.13 -5.52 5.00
N ARG A 49 -8.33 -5.97 4.58
CA ARG A 49 -9.58 -5.24 4.76
C ARG A 49 -9.85 -4.92 6.23
N CYS A 50 -9.69 -5.90 7.13
CA CYS A 50 -9.87 -5.69 8.57
C CYS A 50 -8.90 -4.65 9.12
N LEU A 51 -7.63 -4.71 8.75
CA LEU A 51 -6.60 -3.76 9.21
C LEU A 51 -6.90 -2.34 8.73
N PHE A 52 -7.14 -2.15 7.43
CA PHE A 52 -7.53 -0.85 6.87
C PHE A 52 -8.81 -0.30 7.53
N SER A 53 -9.73 -1.15 7.98
CA SER A 53 -10.98 -0.70 8.59
C SER A 53 -10.83 -0.24 10.04
N HIS A 54 -9.81 -0.72 10.76
CA HIS A 54 -9.60 -0.38 12.18
C HIS A 54 -8.55 0.72 12.41
N VAL A 55 -7.83 1.14 11.36
CA VAL A 55 -6.86 2.24 11.41
C VAL A 55 -7.53 3.57 11.06
N ASP A 56 -7.28 4.61 11.84
CA ASP A 56 -7.79 5.96 11.58
C ASP A 56 -6.82 6.77 10.72
N PHE A 57 -7.25 7.07 9.49
CA PHE A 57 -6.48 7.87 8.53
C PHE A 57 -6.81 9.37 8.57
N SER A 58 -7.59 9.85 9.53
CA SER A 58 -7.91 11.29 9.64
C SER A 58 -6.86 12.10 10.41
N GLY A 59 -5.99 11.43 11.18
CA GLY A 59 -5.03 12.06 12.07
C GLY A 59 -3.73 12.57 11.43
N ASP A 60 -2.87 13.14 12.26
CA ASP A 60 -1.55 13.68 11.89
C ASP A 60 -0.48 12.59 11.67
N GLY A 61 -0.86 11.31 11.63
CA GLY A 61 0.05 10.17 11.45
C GLY A 61 0.83 9.77 12.70
N LYS A 62 0.61 10.43 13.86
CA LYS A 62 1.19 10.00 15.13
C LYS A 62 0.41 8.80 15.65
N SER A 63 0.98 7.61 15.45
CA SER A 63 0.49 6.34 15.94
C SER A 63 0.59 6.27 17.47
N SER A 64 -0.20 7.05 18.21
CA SER A 64 -0.35 6.96 19.67
C SER A 64 -1.83 6.82 20.08
N GLY A 65 -2.70 6.63 19.08
CA GLY A 65 -4.14 6.45 19.27
C GLY A 65 -4.52 5.04 19.72
N LYS A 66 -5.82 4.87 19.94
CA LYS A 66 -6.47 3.61 20.33
C LYS A 66 -6.21 2.44 19.36
N ASP A 67 -5.84 2.75 18.13
CA ASP A 67 -5.58 1.84 17.00
C ASP A 67 -4.09 1.58 16.78
N PHE A 68 -3.21 1.97 17.72
CA PHE A 68 -1.76 1.86 17.56
C PHE A 68 -1.30 0.49 17.07
N HIS A 69 -1.79 -0.58 17.68
CA HIS A 69 -1.38 -1.95 17.34
C HIS A 69 -1.90 -2.39 15.97
N GLN A 70 -3.10 -1.96 15.59
CA GLN A 70 -3.66 -2.18 14.26
C GLN A 70 -2.82 -1.46 13.21
N THR A 71 -2.40 -0.22 13.49
CA THR A 71 -1.52 0.55 12.61
C THR A 71 -0.16 -0.11 12.47
N GLN A 72 0.47 -0.55 13.57
CA GLN A 72 1.75 -1.28 13.49
C GLN A 72 1.61 -2.57 12.68
N TYR A 73 0.52 -3.31 12.85
CA TYR A 73 0.32 -4.54 12.10
C TYR A 73 0.04 -4.26 10.62
N LEU A 74 -0.72 -3.21 10.30
CA LEU A 74 -0.97 -2.79 8.94
C LEU A 74 0.33 -2.37 8.22
N ILE A 75 1.23 -1.66 8.88
CA ILE A 75 2.56 -1.32 8.32
C ILE A 75 3.33 -2.60 7.94
N GLN A 76 3.35 -3.59 8.83
CA GLN A 76 4.02 -4.87 8.60
C GLN A 76 3.39 -5.63 7.43
N GLU A 77 2.07 -5.77 7.43
CA GLU A 77 1.37 -6.52 6.37
C GLU A 77 1.45 -5.82 5.03
N PHE A 78 1.30 -4.49 4.98
CA PHE A 78 1.42 -3.71 3.74
C PHE A 78 2.78 -3.91 3.07
N SER A 79 3.86 -3.92 3.87
CA SER A 79 5.22 -4.20 3.38
C SER A 79 5.37 -5.63 2.86
N SER A 80 4.76 -6.60 3.54
CA SER A 80 4.79 -8.03 3.16
C SER A 80 4.05 -8.33 1.86
N ILE A 81 2.93 -7.64 1.60
CA ILE A 81 2.11 -7.88 0.41
C ILE A 81 2.59 -7.10 -0.82
N LEU A 82 3.45 -6.09 -0.65
CA LEU A 82 3.91 -5.21 -1.73
C LEU A 82 4.51 -5.98 -2.91
N ALA A 83 5.25 -7.06 -2.63
CA ALA A 83 5.88 -7.91 -3.63
C ALA A 83 4.98 -9.05 -4.15
N LYS A 84 3.71 -9.11 -3.74
CA LYS A 84 2.81 -10.20 -4.14
C LYS A 84 2.03 -9.84 -5.41
N PRO A 85 1.76 -10.81 -6.31
CA PRO A 85 1.08 -10.55 -7.58
C PRO A 85 -0.38 -10.07 -7.40
N ASN A 86 -1.00 -10.35 -6.26
CA ASN A 86 -2.37 -9.92 -5.93
C ASN A 86 -2.42 -8.54 -5.24
N PHE A 87 -1.30 -7.87 -5.02
CA PHE A 87 -1.20 -6.61 -4.26
C PHE A 87 -2.24 -5.58 -4.68
N VAL A 88 -2.29 -5.23 -5.98
CA VAL A 88 -3.19 -4.23 -6.55
C VAL A 88 -4.65 -4.54 -6.19
N SER A 89 -5.08 -5.78 -6.46
CA SER A 89 -6.47 -6.21 -6.19
C SER A 89 -6.82 -6.21 -4.70
N SER A 90 -5.87 -6.58 -3.83
CA SER A 90 -6.05 -6.62 -2.39
C SER A 90 -6.17 -5.22 -1.80
N VAL A 91 -5.29 -4.29 -2.21
CA VAL A 91 -5.28 -2.90 -1.73
C VAL A 91 -6.52 -2.15 -2.19
N CYS A 92 -6.89 -2.24 -3.48
CA CYS A 92 -8.13 -1.65 -3.99
C CYS A 92 -9.33 -2.14 -3.18
N PHE A 93 -9.47 -3.46 -3.02
CA PHE A 93 -10.60 -4.02 -2.28
C PHE A 93 -10.65 -3.54 -0.83
N ALA A 94 -9.53 -3.52 -0.11
CA ALA A 94 -9.48 -3.13 1.29
C ALA A 94 -9.90 -1.67 1.52
N ILE A 95 -9.54 -0.77 0.58
CA ILE A 95 -9.87 0.66 0.66
C ILE A 95 -11.29 0.94 0.19
N GLU A 96 -11.77 0.26 -0.85
CA GLU A 96 -13.10 0.45 -1.43
C GLU A 96 -14.22 -0.19 -0.61
N ASN A 97 -13.93 -1.31 0.06
CA ASN A 97 -14.91 -2.10 0.79
C ASN A 97 -14.60 -2.16 2.28
N PRO A 98 -14.42 -1.03 2.98
CA PRO A 98 -14.07 -1.09 4.40
C PRO A 98 -15.25 -1.66 5.22
N LEU A 99 -14.97 -2.09 6.45
CA LEU A 99 -16.00 -2.47 7.41
C LEU A 99 -16.83 -1.24 7.81
N HIS A 100 -18.09 -1.46 8.17
CA HIS A 100 -19.11 -0.42 8.37
C HIS A 100 -18.73 0.69 9.37
N HIS A 101 -17.84 0.42 10.33
CA HIS A 101 -17.41 1.40 11.33
C HIS A 101 -16.33 2.37 10.82
N GLN A 102 -15.68 2.08 9.70
CA GLN A 102 -14.61 2.91 9.15
C GLN A 102 -15.20 4.16 8.49
N LYS A 103 -14.65 5.32 8.84
CA LYS A 103 -15.13 6.63 8.38
C LYS A 103 -14.05 7.46 7.65
N SER A 104 -12.78 7.13 7.84
CA SER A 104 -11.64 7.89 7.30
C SER A 104 -11.24 7.47 5.88
N LEU A 105 -11.61 6.26 5.44
CA LEU A 105 -11.38 5.77 4.07
C LEU A 105 -12.48 6.27 3.12
N ARG A 106 -12.47 7.57 2.84
CA ARG A 106 -13.37 8.21 1.88
C ARG A 106 -12.55 8.90 0.79
N PRO A 107 -12.94 8.78 -0.50
CA PRO A 107 -12.26 9.49 -1.58
C PRO A 107 -12.16 10.99 -1.27
N SER A 108 -10.92 11.47 -1.23
CA SER A 108 -10.61 12.89 -1.06
C SER A 108 -9.16 13.13 -1.49
N PRO A 109 -8.79 14.38 -1.84
CA PRO A 109 -7.41 14.73 -2.19
C PRO A 109 -6.39 14.41 -1.09
N LEU A 110 -6.83 14.31 0.17
CA LEU A 110 -5.97 14.04 1.33
C LEU A 110 -5.87 12.55 1.68
N LEU A 111 -6.69 11.68 1.09
CA LEU A 111 -6.74 10.26 1.45
C LEU A 111 -5.38 9.57 1.28
N LEU A 112 -4.80 9.61 0.09
CA LEU A 112 -3.52 8.95 -0.21
C LEU A 112 -2.34 9.58 0.56
N PRO A 113 -2.24 10.91 0.69
CA PRO A 113 -1.25 11.53 1.59
C PRO A 113 -1.38 11.04 3.05
N HIS A 114 -2.60 10.85 3.54
CA HIS A 114 -2.82 10.35 4.90
C HIS A 114 -2.47 8.88 5.05
N ILE A 115 -2.88 8.03 4.10
CA ILE A 115 -2.46 6.62 4.06
C ILE A 115 -0.93 6.53 4.05
N SER A 116 -0.27 7.31 3.18
CA SER A 116 1.19 7.33 3.06
C SER A 116 1.87 7.70 4.37
N ARG A 117 1.36 8.71 5.07
CA ARG A 117 1.88 9.15 6.37
C ARG A 117 1.68 8.10 7.46
N VAL A 118 0.48 7.52 7.56
CA VAL A 118 0.13 6.50 8.56
C VAL A 118 0.96 5.23 8.36
N LEU A 119 1.12 4.81 7.11
CA LEU A 119 1.91 3.62 6.75
C LEU A 119 3.42 3.88 6.68
N ARG A 120 3.83 5.16 6.78
CA ARG A 120 5.24 5.59 6.68
C ARG A 120 5.89 5.14 5.38
N LEU A 121 5.15 5.30 4.28
CA LEU A 121 5.60 4.89 2.96
C LEU A 121 6.81 5.73 2.50
N ASN A 122 7.81 5.07 1.92
CA ASN A 122 8.86 5.76 1.19
C ASN A 122 8.38 6.21 -0.21
N ARG A 123 9.22 6.91 -0.96
CA ARG A 123 8.83 7.50 -2.26
C ARG A 123 8.34 6.45 -3.25
N VAL A 124 9.02 5.30 -3.30
CA VAL A 124 8.64 4.18 -4.17
C VAL A 124 7.29 3.60 -3.76
N GLN A 125 7.09 3.34 -2.47
CA GLN A 125 5.82 2.80 -1.96
C GLN A 125 4.65 3.77 -2.14
N GLU A 126 4.88 5.08 -2.05
CA GLU A 126 3.87 6.09 -2.37
C GLU A 126 3.42 5.98 -3.84
N VAL A 127 4.37 5.89 -4.78
CA VAL A 127 4.04 5.72 -6.20
C VAL A 127 3.31 4.40 -6.44
N VAL A 128 3.78 3.29 -5.84
CA VAL A 128 3.14 1.97 -5.93
C VAL A 128 1.70 1.99 -5.40
N LEU A 129 1.45 2.63 -4.25
CA LEU A 129 0.11 2.81 -3.71
C LEU A 129 -0.78 3.58 -4.69
N GLY A 130 -0.27 4.71 -5.21
CA GLY A 130 -0.97 5.52 -6.20
C GLY A 130 -1.34 4.71 -7.43
N THR A 131 -0.36 4.07 -8.08
CA THR A 131 -0.54 3.27 -9.29
C THR A 131 -1.54 2.14 -9.06
N SER A 132 -1.46 1.45 -7.93
CA SER A 132 -2.42 0.39 -7.58
C SER A 132 -3.86 0.91 -7.57
N LEU A 133 -4.08 2.09 -6.99
CA LEU A 133 -5.40 2.71 -6.89
C LEU A 133 -5.91 3.30 -8.21
N LEU A 134 -5.12 3.34 -9.29
CA LEU A 134 -5.64 3.60 -10.64
C LEU A 134 -6.52 2.46 -11.16
N HIS A 135 -6.35 1.25 -10.62
CA HIS A 135 -7.13 0.06 -10.96
C HIS A 135 -8.37 -0.13 -10.06
N SER A 136 -8.70 0.88 -9.27
CA SER A 136 -9.91 0.92 -8.45
C SER A 136 -11.17 0.88 -9.34
N SER A 137 -12.24 0.27 -8.83
CA SER A 137 -13.59 0.33 -9.41
C SER A 137 -14.29 1.67 -9.13
N SER A 138 -13.86 2.39 -8.10
CA SER A 138 -14.33 3.74 -7.79
C SER A 138 -13.64 4.81 -8.65
N ALA A 139 -14.40 5.48 -9.50
CA ALA A 139 -13.91 6.57 -10.35
C ALA A 139 -13.37 7.76 -9.53
N GLU A 140 -13.99 8.07 -8.38
CA GLU A 140 -13.51 9.12 -7.47
C GLU A 140 -12.15 8.76 -6.87
N LEU A 141 -11.94 7.49 -6.50
CA LEU A 141 -10.67 7.02 -5.97
C LEU A 141 -9.59 7.01 -7.06
N CYS A 142 -9.92 6.58 -8.29
CA CYS A 142 -9.02 6.68 -9.44
C CYS A 142 -8.62 8.13 -9.73
N HIS A 143 -9.54 9.08 -9.60
CA HIS A 143 -9.24 10.51 -9.74
C HIS A 143 -8.27 10.98 -8.67
N CYS A 144 -8.50 10.63 -7.40
CA CYS A 144 -7.58 10.96 -6.30
C CYS A 144 -6.19 10.35 -6.52
N ALA A 145 -6.13 9.09 -6.95
CA ALA A 145 -4.89 8.40 -7.29
C ALA A 145 -4.14 9.08 -8.44
N THR A 146 -4.85 9.51 -9.49
CA THR A 146 -4.27 10.25 -10.61
C THR A 146 -3.61 11.55 -10.15
N GLN A 147 -4.28 12.33 -9.29
CA GLN A 147 -3.70 13.57 -8.75
C GLN A 147 -2.49 13.29 -7.87
N PHE A 148 -2.53 12.22 -7.08
CA PHE A 148 -1.42 11.83 -6.21
C PHE A 148 -0.18 11.40 -7.02
N ILE A 149 -0.34 10.56 -8.04
CA ILE A 149 0.76 10.09 -8.90
C ILE A 149 1.36 11.25 -9.70
N ARG A 150 0.55 12.20 -10.17
CA ARG A 150 1.03 13.42 -10.86
C ARG A 150 2.07 14.20 -10.07
N LEU A 151 2.03 14.10 -8.74
CA LEU A 151 3.02 14.72 -7.87
C LEU A 151 4.17 13.73 -7.59
N LYS A 152 3.83 12.52 -7.15
CA LYS A 152 4.82 11.57 -6.61
C LYS A 152 5.72 10.93 -7.66
N LEU A 153 5.20 10.63 -8.85
CA LEU A 153 5.96 9.96 -9.89
C LEU A 153 7.09 10.85 -10.44
N PRO A 154 6.83 12.10 -10.89
CA PRO A 154 7.93 12.98 -11.30
C PRO A 154 8.96 13.23 -10.20
N ASP A 155 8.51 13.38 -8.94
CA ASP A 155 9.40 13.59 -7.80
C ASP A 155 10.31 12.38 -7.54
N LEU A 156 9.78 11.16 -7.66
CA LEU A 156 10.58 9.93 -7.57
C LEU A 156 11.65 9.88 -8.66
N LEU A 157 11.25 10.09 -9.92
CA LEU A 157 12.17 10.03 -11.06
C LEU A 157 13.29 11.06 -10.93
N ARG A 158 12.96 12.32 -10.61
CA ARG A 158 13.96 13.37 -10.39
C ARG A 158 14.93 13.01 -9.28
N SER A 159 14.42 12.46 -8.17
CA SER A 159 15.29 12.06 -7.06
C SER A 159 16.30 10.96 -7.45
N TYR A 160 15.95 10.13 -8.42
CA TYR A 160 16.83 9.10 -8.97
C TYR A 160 17.76 9.62 -10.09
N THR A 161 17.35 10.67 -10.83
CA THR A 161 18.19 11.26 -11.89
C THR A 161 19.22 12.25 -11.36
N ASP A 162 18.85 13.02 -10.34
CA ASP A 162 19.64 14.14 -9.81
C ASP A 162 20.60 13.72 -8.70
N SER A 163 20.58 12.43 -8.32
CA SER A 163 21.47 11.91 -7.28
C SER A 163 22.90 11.78 -7.81
N ASP A 164 23.70 12.82 -7.58
CA ASP A 164 25.16 12.71 -7.58
C ASP A 164 25.55 11.59 -6.60
N SER A 165 25.96 10.45 -7.16
CA SER A 165 26.37 9.12 -6.65
C SER A 165 27.00 8.92 -5.24
N SER A 166 27.03 9.91 -4.35
CA SER A 166 27.70 9.83 -3.04
C SER A 166 26.80 9.89 -1.80
N THR A 167 25.53 10.29 -1.93
CA THR A 167 24.64 10.44 -0.75
C THR A 167 23.17 10.27 -1.12
N GLN A 168 22.72 9.02 -1.28
CA GLN A 168 21.48 8.53 -0.64
C GLN A 168 21.25 7.04 -0.91
N GLU A 169 21.20 6.29 0.19
CA GLU A 169 20.73 4.91 0.25
C GLU A 169 19.28 4.81 -0.21
N GLY A 170 18.99 3.87 -1.13
CA GLY A 170 18.03 2.82 -0.80
C GLY A 170 16.52 3.03 -0.98
N ASP A 171 16.06 3.84 -1.93
CA ASP A 171 14.60 3.82 -2.25
C ASP A 171 14.28 2.97 -3.49
N LEU A 172 15.02 3.13 -4.60
CA LEU A 172 14.77 2.40 -5.84
C LEU A 172 15.68 1.17 -6.02
N GLN A 173 16.90 1.20 -5.47
CA GLN A 173 17.87 0.09 -5.57
C GLN A 173 17.49 -1.12 -4.71
N ASP A 174 16.74 -0.89 -3.62
CA ASP A 174 16.28 -1.93 -2.69
C ASP A 174 14.84 -2.41 -2.98
N CYS A 175 14.25 -1.99 -4.11
CA CYS A 175 12.89 -2.39 -4.47
C CYS A 175 12.85 -3.80 -5.08
N THR A 176 11.76 -4.54 -4.83
CA THR A 176 11.62 -5.90 -5.39
C THR A 176 11.35 -5.84 -6.89
N PRO A 177 11.64 -6.92 -7.65
CA PRO A 177 11.38 -6.96 -9.08
C PRO A 177 9.92 -6.67 -9.44
N GLU A 178 8.96 -7.08 -8.62
CA GLU A 178 7.53 -6.83 -8.81
C GLU A 178 7.19 -5.34 -8.72
N VAL A 179 7.80 -4.65 -7.75
CA VAL A 179 7.64 -3.20 -7.58
C VAL A 179 8.25 -2.46 -8.76
N LEU A 180 9.47 -2.82 -9.15
CA LEU A 180 10.12 -2.24 -10.32
C LEU A 180 9.30 -2.48 -11.58
N HIS A 181 8.80 -3.71 -11.78
CA HIS A 181 7.96 -4.04 -12.91
C HIS A 181 6.70 -3.18 -12.97
N LEU A 182 6.00 -2.99 -11.84
CA LEU A 182 4.81 -2.14 -11.77
C LEU A 182 5.13 -0.69 -12.18
N LEU A 183 6.24 -0.13 -11.70
CA LEU A 183 6.70 1.22 -12.07
C LEU A 183 7.02 1.31 -13.56
N LEU A 184 7.75 0.34 -14.10
CA LEU A 184 8.14 0.32 -15.51
C LEU A 184 6.94 0.18 -16.43
N VAL A 185 5.96 -0.65 -16.08
CA VAL A 185 4.71 -0.80 -16.85
C VAL A 185 3.98 0.53 -16.93
N GLU A 186 3.89 1.27 -15.82
CA GLU A 186 3.24 2.58 -15.81
C GLU A 186 4.01 3.61 -16.66
N LEU A 187 5.34 3.64 -16.56
CA LEU A 187 6.20 4.57 -17.31
C LEU A 187 6.21 4.30 -18.81
N LEU A 188 6.20 3.03 -19.21
CA LEU A 188 6.19 2.62 -20.62
C LEU A 188 4.81 2.75 -21.25
N ASN A 189 3.75 2.89 -20.46
CA ASN A 189 2.42 3.14 -20.98
C ASN A 189 2.34 4.55 -21.58
N LYS A 190 1.65 4.69 -22.72
CA LYS A 190 1.53 5.98 -23.45
C LYS A 190 0.89 7.09 -22.62
N ASN A 191 0.15 6.71 -21.57
CA ASN A 191 -0.51 7.63 -20.66
C ASN A 191 0.42 8.24 -19.61
N SER A 192 1.71 7.85 -19.55
CA SER A 192 2.65 8.37 -18.55
C SER A 192 2.86 9.90 -18.62
N GLU A 193 2.67 10.50 -19.80
CA GLU A 193 2.65 11.98 -19.94
C GLU A 193 1.52 12.63 -19.13
N HIS A 194 0.41 11.92 -18.91
CA HIS A 194 -0.69 12.38 -18.05
C HIS A 194 -0.34 12.44 -16.57
N PHE A 195 0.81 11.90 -16.15
CA PHE A 195 1.33 12.03 -14.80
C PHE A 195 2.39 13.12 -14.66
N GLY A 196 2.53 14.01 -15.65
CA GLY A 196 3.50 15.11 -15.60
C GLY A 196 4.95 14.64 -15.78
N VAL A 197 5.14 13.44 -16.31
CA VAL A 197 6.46 12.89 -16.64
C VAL A 197 6.81 13.25 -18.08
N THR A 198 7.79 14.14 -18.25
CA THR A 198 8.28 14.53 -19.59
C THR A 198 9.14 13.41 -20.19
N ASN A 199 9.28 13.40 -21.52
CA ASN A 199 10.07 12.37 -22.20
C ASN A 199 11.55 12.46 -21.83
N GLU A 200 12.07 13.67 -21.62
CA GLU A 200 13.46 13.88 -21.16
C GLU A 200 13.69 13.27 -19.78
N LEU A 201 12.73 13.41 -18.85
CA LEU A 201 12.83 12.82 -17.52
C LEU A 201 12.76 11.29 -17.57
N LYS A 202 11.93 10.72 -18.45
CA LYS A 202 11.87 9.25 -18.65
C LYS A 202 13.19 8.73 -19.21
N GLU A 203 13.71 9.36 -20.25
CA GLU A 203 14.97 8.95 -20.89
C GLU A 203 16.13 9.02 -19.89
N ALA A 204 16.25 10.10 -19.13
CA ALA A 204 17.28 10.24 -18.09
C ALA A 204 17.17 9.14 -17.03
N PHE A 205 15.95 8.82 -16.59
CA PHE A 205 15.71 7.74 -15.63
C PHE A 205 16.14 6.37 -16.19
N PHE A 206 15.74 6.03 -17.41
CA PHE A 206 16.11 4.75 -18.03
C PHE A 206 17.61 4.63 -18.25
N GLU A 207 18.29 5.71 -18.64
CA GLU A 207 19.74 5.72 -18.79
C GLU A 207 20.47 5.50 -17.47
N ASN A 208 19.99 6.07 -16.36
CA ASN A 208 20.57 5.82 -15.04
C ASN A 208 20.25 4.41 -14.53
N LEU A 209 19.04 3.90 -14.79
CA LEU A 209 18.68 2.53 -14.41
C LEU A 209 19.60 1.50 -15.08
N ARG A 210 19.92 1.69 -16.37
CA ARG A 210 20.86 0.83 -17.13
C ARG A 210 22.31 0.89 -16.64
N LYS A 211 22.72 1.99 -16.00
CA LYS A 211 24.08 2.16 -15.45
C LYS A 211 24.23 1.58 -14.04
N GLY A 212 23.10 1.33 -13.35
CA GLY A 212 23.06 0.78 -12.00
C GLY A 212 23.01 -0.76 -11.93
N GLU A 213 22.94 -1.44 -13.07
CA GLU A 213 23.16 -2.89 -13.23
C GLU A 213 24.64 -3.19 -13.54
#